data_AF-A0A0A6UFQ0-F1
#
_entry.id   AF-A0A0A6UFQ0-F1
#
_cell.length_a   1.000
_cell.length_b   1.000
_cell.length_c   1.000
_cell.angle_alpha   90.00
_cell.angle_beta   90.00
_cell.angle_gamma   90.00
#
_symmetry.space_group_name_H-M   'P 1'
#
loop_
_entity.id
_entity.type
_entity.pdbx_description
1 polymer ?
#
loop_
_entity_poly.entity_id
_entity_poly.type
_entity_poly.pdbx_seq_one_letter_code
_entity_poly.pdbx_strand_id
1 'polypeptide(L)'
;MRQFLRRLAVTALLAPVAAIGATMIASPAEAALASEQTLQTEINRLVNIQRTTHGCPTLQVSAALTAAARTHSAWMGQTGTFSHTGR
;
A
#
# COMPACT_ATOMS: atom_id res chain seq x y z
N MET A 1 -5.55 17.42 -57.51
CA MET A 1 -4.84 16.68 -56.45
C MET A 1 -5.39 17.16 -55.10
N ARG A 2 -6.65 16.92 -54.74
CA ARG A 2 -7.26 15.61 -54.46
C ARG A 2 -6.30 14.77 -53.59
N GLN A 3 -6.66 14.63 -52.31
CA GLN A 3 -6.57 13.40 -51.52
C GLN A 3 -5.72 13.29 -50.24
N PHE A 4 -5.28 14.38 -49.61
CA PHE A 4 -4.77 14.30 -48.23
C PHE A 4 -5.47 15.34 -47.35
N LEU A 5 -6.81 15.33 -47.31
CA LEU A 5 -7.56 14.50 -46.38
C LEU A 5 -7.06 14.62 -44.94
N ARG A 6 -7.84 15.39 -44.18
CA ARG A 6 -8.53 14.89 -42.99
C ARG A 6 -7.61 14.35 -41.90
N ARG A 7 -7.27 15.21 -40.95
CA ARG A 7 -7.35 14.95 -39.49
C ARG A 7 -6.76 16.15 -38.77
N LEU A 8 -7.23 16.40 -37.55
CA LEU A 8 -6.94 17.56 -36.70
C LEU A 8 -7.94 18.72 -36.83
N ALA A 9 -9.23 18.38 -36.88
CA ALA A 9 -10.29 19.27 -36.46
C ALA A 9 -11.06 18.60 -35.31
N VAL A 10 -10.55 18.73 -34.08
CA VAL A 10 -11.37 18.71 -32.85
C VAL A 10 -10.70 19.64 -31.83
N THR A 11 -10.76 20.94 -32.11
CA THR A 11 -10.69 21.97 -31.07
C THR A 11 -12.05 22.00 -30.38
N ALA A 12 -12.25 21.12 -29.40
CA ALA A 12 -13.38 21.21 -28.49
C ALA A 12 -13.02 22.19 -27.37
N LEU A 13 -13.33 23.44 -27.65
CA LEU A 13 -13.61 24.52 -26.71
C LEU A 13 -14.51 24.01 -25.57
N LEU A 14 -14.10 24.13 -24.31
CA LEU A 14 -14.98 24.30 -23.15
C LEU A 14 -14.17 24.76 -21.92
N ALA A 15 -14.17 26.09 -21.74
CA ALA A 15 -14.20 26.92 -20.53
C ALA A 15 -13.38 26.57 -19.25
N PRO A 16 -12.78 27.59 -18.60
CA PRO A 16 -11.98 27.44 -17.39
C PRO A 16 -12.86 27.31 -16.13
N VAL A 17 -12.79 26.16 -15.47
CA VAL A 17 -13.21 26.01 -14.06
C VAL A 17 -11.99 25.55 -13.27
N ALA A 18 -10.99 26.42 -13.17
CA ALA A 18 -9.74 26.15 -12.45
C ALA A 18 -9.62 27.01 -11.17
N ALA A 19 -10.73 27.24 -10.46
CA ALA A 19 -10.74 28.13 -9.29
C ALA A 19 -11.30 27.52 -7.99
N ILE A 20 -11.55 26.21 -7.90
CA ILE A 20 -12.06 25.58 -6.65
C ILE A 20 -11.30 24.27 -6.26
N GLY A 21 -10.34 23.80 -7.08
CA GLY A 21 -9.66 22.52 -6.84
C GLY A 21 -8.26 22.61 -6.20
N ALA A 22 -7.87 23.75 -5.62
CA ALA A 22 -6.54 23.92 -5.01
C ALA A 22 -6.46 23.40 -3.56
N THR A 23 -7.22 22.35 -3.23
CA THR A 23 -7.10 21.67 -1.94
C THR A 23 -6.38 20.33 -2.13
N MET A 24 -5.10 20.34 -1.74
CA MET A 24 -4.35 19.18 -1.25
C MET A 24 -3.87 18.18 -2.31
N ILE A 25 -2.97 18.59 -3.20
CA ILE A 25 -1.96 17.64 -3.70
C ILE A 25 -0.91 17.53 -2.59
N ALA A 26 -1.17 16.70 -1.58
CA ALA A 26 -0.11 16.27 -0.68
C ALA A 26 0.99 15.64 -1.53
N SER A 27 2.22 16.10 -1.37
CA SER A 27 3.35 15.46 -2.03
C SER A 27 3.39 13.99 -1.57
N PRO A 28 3.68 13.01 -2.44
CA PRO A 28 3.87 11.62 -2.02
C PRO A 28 4.95 11.47 -0.93
N ALA A 29 5.80 12.50 -0.75
CA ALA A 29 6.85 12.54 0.26
C ALA A 29 6.32 12.74 1.69
N GLU A 30 5.11 13.26 1.88
CA GLU A 30 4.48 13.41 3.21
C GLU A 30 3.79 12.14 3.72
N ALA A 31 3.65 11.11 2.88
CA ALA A 31 3.30 9.77 3.35
C ALA A 31 4.53 9.18 4.04
N ALA A 32 4.78 9.62 5.28
CA ALA A 32 5.81 9.05 6.13
C ALA A 32 5.67 7.53 6.09
N LEU A 33 6.68 6.85 5.54
CA LEU A 33 6.71 5.39 5.52
C LEU A 33 6.55 4.93 6.96
N ALA A 34 5.39 4.35 7.26
CA ALA A 34 5.13 3.82 8.59
C ALA A 34 6.29 2.88 8.95
N SER A 35 6.86 3.07 10.14
CA SER A 35 7.94 2.20 10.57
C SER A 35 7.49 0.74 10.52
N GLU A 36 8.42 -0.19 10.27
CA GLU A 36 8.12 -1.63 10.29
C GLU A 36 7.41 -2.02 11.60
N GLN A 37 7.81 -1.41 12.71
CA GLN A 37 7.21 -1.61 14.03
C GLN A 37 5.75 -1.12 14.09
N THR A 38 5.44 0.01 13.47
CA THR A 38 4.07 0.54 13.37
C THR A 38 3.19 -0.45 12.61
N LEU A 39 3.67 -0.96 11.46
CA LEU A 39 2.94 -1.94 10.66
C LEU A 39 2.70 -3.25 11.41
N GLN A 40 3.72 -3.79 12.08
CA GLN A 40 3.59 -5.01 12.88
C GLN A 40 2.59 -4.83 14.03
N THR A 41 2.61 -3.68 14.70
CA THR A 41 1.67 -3.37 15.79
C THR A 41 0.24 -3.33 15.27
N GLU A 42 0.03 -2.70 14.11
CA GLU A 42 -1.29 -2.60 13.49
C GLU A 42 -1.83 -3.96 13.01
N ILE A 43 -0.99 -4.79 12.41
CA ILE A 43 -1.36 -6.16 12.02
C ILE A 43 -1.81 -6.97 13.24
N ASN A 44 -1.04 -6.94 14.34
CA ASN A 44 -1.41 -7.66 15.56
C ASN A 44 -2.73 -7.16 16.16
N ARG A 45 -2.97 -5.84 16.13
CA ARG A 45 -4.23 -5.24 16.57
C ARG A 45 -5.42 -5.74 15.74
N LEU A 46 -5.30 -5.69 14.41
CA LEU A 46 -6.35 -6.12 13.49
C LEU A 46 -6.65 -7.62 13.62
N VAL A 47 -5.62 -8.46 13.78
CA VAL A 47 -5.79 -9.90 14.04
C VAL A 47 -6.59 -10.13 15.32
N ASN A 48 -6.24 -9.44 16.41
CA ASN A 48 -6.96 -9.59 17.67
C ASN A 48 -8.40 -9.07 17.60
N ILE A 49 -8.68 -8.01 16.84
CA ILE A 49 -10.05 -7.55 16.58
C ILE A 49 -10.87 -8.65 15.91
N GLN A 50 -10.31 -9.30 14.88
CA GLN A 50 -11.02 -10.38 14.21
C GLN A 50 -11.26 -11.56 15.16
N ARG A 51 -10.24 -11.95 15.94
CA ARG A 51 -10.37 -13.01 16.94
C ARG A 51 -11.49 -12.73 17.93
N THR A 52 -11.54 -11.54 18.52
CA THR A 52 -12.56 -11.18 19.51
C THR A 52 -13.94 -11.06 18.89
N THR A 53 -14.04 -10.57 17.65
CA THR A 53 -15.30 -10.53 16.88
C THR A 53 -15.90 -11.92 16.69
N HIS A 54 -15.06 -12.96 16.67
CA HIS A 54 -15.46 -14.36 16.54
C HIS A 54 -15.34 -15.15 17.85
N GLY A 55 -15.35 -14.49 19.01
CA GLY A 55 -15.39 -15.15 20.32
C GLY A 55 -14.10 -15.83 20.77
N CYS A 56 -12.98 -15.61 20.06
CA CYS A 56 -11.67 -16.14 20.42
C CYS A 56 -10.91 -15.17 21.35
N PRO A 57 -10.17 -15.66 22.35
CA PRO A 57 -9.29 -14.82 23.17
C PRO A 57 -8.22 -14.11 22.35
N THR A 58 -7.71 -12.98 22.84
CA THR A 58 -6.60 -12.27 22.20
C THR A 58 -5.30 -13.07 22.25
N LEU A 59 -4.43 -12.87 21.26
CA LEU A 59 -3.06 -13.35 21.25
C LEU A 59 -2.14 -12.31 21.90
N GLN A 60 -1.06 -12.80 22.51
CA GLN A 60 0.05 -11.99 22.99
C GLN A 60 1.22 -12.08 22.01
N VAL A 61 1.90 -10.94 21.81
CA VAL A 61 3.11 -10.89 20.98
C VAL A 61 4.25 -11.59 21.69
N SER A 62 4.93 -12.49 20.98
CA SER A 62 6.14 -13.16 21.45
C SER A 62 7.37 -12.60 20.73
N ALA A 63 8.35 -12.11 21.50
CA ALA A 63 9.59 -11.58 20.95
C ALA A 63 10.35 -12.63 20.11
N ALA A 64 10.35 -13.90 20.54
CA ALA A 64 11.00 -14.98 19.82
C ALA A 64 10.32 -15.24 18.45
N LEU A 65 8.98 -15.23 18.40
CA LEU A 65 8.24 -15.41 17.15
C LEU A 65 8.41 -14.22 16.21
N THR A 66 8.45 -13.00 16.74
CA THR A 66 8.74 -11.80 15.94
C THR A 66 10.13 -11.87 15.30
N ALA A 67 11.15 -12.31 16.05
CA ALA A 67 12.50 -12.47 15.52
C ALA A 67 12.57 -13.52 14.39
N ALA A 68 11.89 -14.66 14.57
CA ALA A 68 11.78 -15.69 13.55
C ALA A 68 11.06 -15.17 12.29
N ALA A 69 9.91 -14.50 12.45
CA ALA A 69 9.14 -13.97 11.32
C ALA A 69 9.92 -12.92 10.50
N ARG A 70 10.68 -12.05 11.16
CA ARG A 70 11.55 -11.06 10.49
C ARG A 70 12.69 -11.74 9.74
N THR A 71 13.32 -12.74 10.35
CA THR A 71 14.39 -13.53 9.72
C THR A 71 13.88 -14.20 8.44
N HIS A 72 12.70 -14.80 8.50
CA HIS A 72 12.07 -15.45 7.35
C HIS A 72 11.70 -14.48 6.25
N SER A 73 11.11 -13.35 6.61
CA SER A 73 10.77 -12.28 5.66
C SER A 73 12.00 -11.73 4.94
N ALA A 74 13.11 -11.56 5.67
CA ALA A 74 14.38 -11.14 5.08
C ALA A 74 14.94 -12.19 4.12
N TRP A 75 14.87 -13.48 4.48
CA TRP A 75 15.30 -14.57 3.60
C TRP A 75 14.46 -14.64 2.31
N MET A 76 13.13 -14.50 2.40
CA MET A 76 12.27 -14.43 1.22
C MET A 76 12.64 -13.25 0.33
N GLY A 77 12.89 -12.07 0.92
CA GLY A 77 13.34 -10.89 0.18
C GLY A 77 14.70 -11.05 -0.50
N GLN A 78 15.66 -11.73 0.15
CA GLN A 78 17.00 -11.96 -0.41
C GLN A 78 17.03 -13.00 -1.53
N THR A 79 16.19 -14.04 -1.41
CA THR A 79 16.20 -15.18 -2.35
C THR A 79 15.19 -15.03 -3.48
N GLY A 80 14.27 -14.08 -3.39
CA GLY A 80 13.15 -13.95 -4.32
C GLY A 80 12.16 -15.12 -4.25
N THR A 81 12.23 -15.94 -3.19
CA THR A 81 11.38 -17.12 -3.00
C THR A 81 10.26 -16.82 -2.02
N PHE A 82 9.03 -17.27 -2.34
CA PHE A 82 7.90 -17.24 -1.42
C PHE A 82 7.58 -18.68 -0.98
N SER A 83 7.84 -19.02 0.28
CA SER A 83 7.80 -20.41 0.77
C SER A 83 7.45 -20.45 2.26
N HIS A 84 6.83 -21.55 2.70
CA HIS A 84 6.57 -21.81 4.14
C HIS A 84 7.78 -22.40 4.87
N THR A 85 8.77 -22.90 4.13
CA THR A 85 10.01 -23.44 4.67
C THR A 85 11.19 -22.60 4.18
N GLY A 86 12.20 -22.48 5.02
CA GLY A 86 13.32 -21.58 4.80
C GLY A 86 13.86 -21.15 6.16
N ARG A 87 14.65 -20.08 6.19
CA ARG A 87 15.22 -19.56 7.44
C ARG A 87 14.17 -18.87 8.30
#